data_AF-A0A668AQN0-F1
#
_entry.id   AF-A0A668AQN0-F1
#
_cell.length_a   1.000
_cell.length_b   1.000
_cell.length_c   1.000
_cell.angle_alpha   90.00
_cell.angle_beta   90.00
_cell.angle_gamma   90.00
#
_symmetry.space_group_name_H-M   'P 1'
#
loop_
_entity.id
_entity.type
_entity.pdbx_description
1 polymer ?
#
loop_
_entity_poly.entity_id
_entity_poly.type
_entity_poly.pdbx_seq_one_letter_code
_entity_poly.pdbx_strand_id
1 'polypeptide(L)'
;MQWKRQISGCTFSFVFVVSYFTNKFVLSVLKFTYPTLFQGWQTFIGALLLLLAGKLGWVEMSRITRSAALSWLPGSLLFVGNIYAGSRALSRMNIPFFFTLQNSSHVVSCVILRIIHKEKMQWLKCLRQKPPGY
;
A
#
# COMPACT_ATOMS: atom_id res chain seq x y z
N MET A 1 25.03 4.83 10.32
CA MET A 1 23.77 4.15 9.94
C MET A 1 22.52 5.05 10.04
N GLN A 2 22.38 5.94 11.04
CA GLN A 2 21.22 6.84 11.14
C GLN A 2 21.09 7.82 9.96
N TRP A 3 22.19 8.39 9.46
CA TRP A 3 22.15 9.40 8.39
C TRP A 3 21.57 8.87 7.07
N LYS A 4 21.94 7.64 6.66
CA LYS A 4 21.34 6.96 5.49
C LYS A 4 19.83 6.75 5.64
N ARG A 5 19.39 6.39 6.86
CA ARG A 5 17.95 6.22 7.17
C ARG A 5 17.21 7.56 7.10
N GLN A 6 17.81 8.65 7.59
CA GLN A 6 17.21 9.98 7.50
C GLN A 6 17.12 10.45 6.04
N ILE A 7 18.17 10.27 5.24
CA ILE A 7 18.15 10.60 3.81
C ILE A 7 17.08 9.82 3.07
N SER A 8 16.98 8.51 3.32
CA SER A 8 15.93 7.68 2.72
C SER A 8 14.53 8.17 3.11
N GLY A 9 14.34 8.59 4.38
CA GLY A 9 13.10 9.18 4.86
C GLY A 9 12.78 10.50 4.16
N CYS A 10 13.72 11.44 4.09
CA CYS A 10 13.56 12.71 3.40
C CYS A 10 13.26 12.52 1.90
N THR A 11 13.98 11.60 1.25
CA THR A 11 13.77 11.27 -0.17
C THR A 11 12.37 10.71 -0.38
N PHE A 12 11.95 9.77 0.47
CA PHE A 12 10.60 9.21 0.43
C PHE A 12 9.54 10.30 0.63
N SER A 13 9.67 11.15 1.66
CA SER A 13 8.72 12.23 1.94
C SER A 13 8.63 13.24 0.80
N PHE A 14 9.77 13.61 0.20
CA PHE A 14 9.80 14.54 -0.92
C PHE A 14 9.07 13.97 -2.14
N VAL A 15 9.46 12.75 -2.57
CA VAL A 15 8.83 12.07 -3.71
C VAL A 15 7.33 11.88 -3.46
N PHE A 16 6.96 11.45 -2.25
CA PHE A 16 5.57 11.28 -1.84
C PHE A 16 4.77 12.57 -2.02
N VAL A 17 5.23 13.69 -1.44
CA VAL A 17 4.52 14.98 -1.55
C VAL A 17 4.39 15.43 -3.00
N VAL A 18 5.48 15.38 -3.78
CA VAL A 18 5.46 15.75 -5.20
C VAL A 18 4.46 14.89 -5.97
N SER A 19 4.47 13.57 -5.78
CA SER A 19 3.52 12.66 -6.42
C SER A 19 2.06 13.00 -6.10
N TYR A 20 1.73 13.39 -4.86
CA TYR A 20 0.36 13.80 -4.50
C TYR A 20 -0.08 15.08 -5.22
N PHE A 21 0.80 16.08 -5.30
CA PHE A 21 0.50 17.31 -6.03
C PHE A 21 0.32 17.03 -7.53
N THR A 22 1.21 16.24 -8.14
CA THR A 22 1.08 15.83 -9.54
C THR A 22 -0.22 15.07 -9.77
N ASN A 23 -0.54 14.08 -8.93
CA ASN A 23 -1.78 13.31 -9.03
C ASN A 23 -3.01 14.21 -8.92
N LYS A 24 -3.02 15.14 -7.97
CA LYS A 24 -4.13 16.09 -7.83
C LYS A 24 -4.26 17.00 -9.05
N PHE A 25 -3.15 17.51 -9.58
CA PHE A 25 -3.16 18.33 -10.78
C PHE A 25 -3.75 17.58 -11.98
N VAL A 26 -3.29 16.34 -12.22
CA VAL A 26 -3.79 15.50 -13.33
C VAL A 26 -5.28 15.19 -13.16
N LEU A 27 -5.70 14.82 -11.95
CA LEU A 27 -7.08 14.38 -11.69
C LEU A 27 -8.07 15.53 -11.60
N SER A 28 -7.66 16.68 -11.06
CA SER A 28 -8.55 17.82 -10.76
C SER A 28 -8.46 18.92 -11.82
N VAL A 29 -7.25 19.38 -12.16
CA VAL A 29 -7.03 20.49 -13.09
C VAL A 29 -7.17 20.01 -14.53
N LEU A 30 -6.52 18.90 -14.88
CA LEU A 30 -6.65 18.28 -16.22
C LEU A 30 -8.00 17.57 -16.43
N LYS A 31 -8.82 17.43 -15.38
CA LYS A 31 -10.12 16.73 -15.40
C LYS A 31 -10.05 15.34 -16.02
N PHE A 32 -8.97 14.60 -15.78
CA PHE A 32 -8.82 13.26 -16.32
C PHE A 32 -9.93 12.33 -15.82
N THR A 33 -10.80 11.92 -16.73
CA THR A 33 -12.09 11.27 -16.40
C THR A 33 -11.93 9.83 -15.88
N TYR A 34 -10.76 9.21 -16.10
CA TYR A 34 -10.52 7.78 -15.82
C TYR A 34 -9.37 7.57 -14.82
N PRO A 35 -9.62 7.73 -13.50
CA PRO A 35 -8.59 7.56 -12.48
C PRO A 35 -7.99 6.15 -12.45
N THR A 36 -8.76 5.12 -12.81
CA THR A 36 -8.29 3.73 -12.89
C THR A 36 -7.30 3.51 -14.02
N LEU A 37 -7.50 4.15 -15.19
CA LEU A 37 -6.55 4.09 -16.30
C LEU A 37 -5.24 4.79 -15.94
N PHE A 38 -5.32 5.96 -15.30
CA PHE A 38 -4.14 6.68 -14.85
C PHE A 38 -3.33 5.87 -13.82
N GLN A 39 -4.02 5.26 -12.86
CA GLN A 39 -3.40 4.39 -11.86
C GLN A 39 -2.82 3.10 -12.47
N GLY A 40 -3.52 2.51 -13.45
CA GLY A 40 -3.02 1.37 -14.22
C GLY A 40 -1.74 1.73 -14.97
N TRP A 41 -1.71 2.91 -15.59
CA TRP A 41 -0.53 3.44 -16.27
C TRP A 41 0.67 3.64 -15.32
N GLN A 42 0.46 4.24 -14.14
CA GLN A 42 1.52 4.39 -13.13
C GLN A 42 2.08 3.04 -12.69
N THR A 43 1.21 2.07 -12.46
CA THR A 43 1.60 0.71 -12.06
C THR A 43 2.39 0.02 -13.18
N PHE A 44 1.97 0.20 -14.44
CA PHE A 44 2.66 -0.34 -15.61
C PHE A 44 4.06 0.24 -15.77
N ILE A 45 4.20 1.57 -15.71
CA ILE A 45 5.50 2.24 -15.78
C ILE A 45 6.39 1.80 -14.61
N GLY A 46 5.84 1.71 -13.39
CA GLY A 46 6.58 1.18 -12.23
C GLY A 46 7.07 -0.25 -12.45
N ALA A 47 6.23 -1.12 -13.00
CA ALA A 47 6.61 -2.49 -13.33
C ALA A 47 7.69 -2.55 -14.42
N LEU A 48 7.58 -1.74 -15.48
CA LEU A 48 8.61 -1.66 -16.52
C LEU A 48 9.95 -1.19 -15.95
N LEU A 49 9.95 -0.14 -15.13
CA LEU A 49 11.16 0.36 -14.46
C LEU A 49 11.78 -0.70 -13.54
N LEU A 50 10.96 -1.44 -12.81
CA LEU A 50 11.42 -2.53 -11.95
C LEU A 50 12.05 -3.67 -12.77
N LEU A 51 11.43 -4.06 -13.89
CA LEU A 51 11.97 -5.08 -14.80
C LEU A 51 13.29 -4.63 -15.43
N LEU A 52 13.39 -3.36 -15.82
CA LEU A 52 14.64 -2.79 -16.34
C LEU A 52 15.73 -2.74 -15.27
N ALA A 53 15.40 -2.30 -14.05
CA ALA A 53 16.32 -2.31 -12.91
C ALA A 53 16.80 -3.73 -12.59
N GLY A 54 15.91 -4.72 -12.67
CA GLY A 54 16.26 -6.14 -12.52
C GLY A 54 17.20 -6.62 -13.62
N LYS A 55 16.95 -6.24 -14.88
CA LYS A 55 17.85 -6.57 -16.01
C LYS A 55 19.21 -5.89 -15.90
N LEU A 56 19.27 -4.68 -15.36
CA LEU A 56 20.51 -3.94 -15.13
C LEU A 56 21.29 -4.40 -13.88
N GLY A 57 20.74 -5.33 -13.10
CA GLY A 57 21.35 -5.80 -11.85
C GLY A 57 21.27 -4.79 -10.71
N TRP A 58 20.45 -3.75 -10.83
CA TRP A 58 20.24 -2.76 -9.75
C TRP A 58 19.33 -3.27 -8.64
N VAL A 59 18.50 -4.28 -8.92
CA VAL A 59 17.63 -4.91 -7.92
C VAL A 59 17.63 -6.42 -8.08
N GLU A 60 17.70 -7.14 -6.96
CA GLU A 60 17.54 -8.58 -6.94
C GLU A 60 16.07 -8.96 -7.14
N MET A 61 15.76 -9.62 -8.25
CA MET A 61 14.40 -10.06 -8.55
C MET A 61 14.16 -11.44 -7.95
N SER A 62 13.30 -11.52 -6.93
CA SER A 62 12.87 -12.79 -6.35
C SER A 62 11.93 -13.54 -7.31
N ARG A 63 12.08 -14.87 -7.39
CA ARG A 63 11.15 -15.73 -8.12
C ARG A 63 9.87 -15.93 -7.32
N ILE A 64 8.74 -15.50 -7.87
CA ILE A 64 7.42 -15.71 -7.28
C ILE A 64 6.82 -17.01 -7.81
N THR A 65 6.59 -17.98 -6.93
CA THR A 65 5.88 -19.23 -7.25
C THR A 65 4.38 -18.95 -7.50
N ARG A 66 3.72 -19.73 -8.38
CA ARG A 66 2.27 -19.58 -8.65
C ARG A 66 1.40 -19.62 -7.39
N SER A 67 1.71 -20.51 -6.44
CA SER A 67 1.04 -20.58 -5.13
C SER A 67 1.21 -19.30 -4.31
N ALA A 68 2.42 -18.73 -4.31
CA ALA A 68 2.68 -17.45 -3.65
C ALA A 68 1.89 -16.33 -4.33
N ALA A 69 1.85 -16.26 -5.66
CA ALA A 69 1.05 -15.27 -6.38
C ALA A 69 -0.45 -15.36 -6.03
N LEU A 70 -1.01 -16.57 -5.94
CA LEU A 70 -2.40 -16.78 -5.52
C LEU A 70 -2.65 -16.32 -4.08
N SER A 71 -1.74 -16.61 -3.15
CA SER A 71 -1.84 -16.15 -1.76
C SER A 71 -1.77 -14.61 -1.65
N TRP A 72 -1.19 -13.93 -2.63
CA TRP A 72 -1.12 -12.46 -2.66
C TRP A 72 -2.37 -11.82 -3.26
N LEU A 73 -3.23 -12.57 -3.99
CA LEU A 73 -4.42 -12.01 -4.64
C LEU A 73 -5.35 -11.23 -3.70
N PRO A 74 -5.70 -11.72 -2.50
CA PRO A 74 -6.57 -10.96 -1.59
C PRO A 74 -5.94 -9.62 -1.18
N GLY A 75 -4.63 -9.61 -0.90
CA GLY A 75 -3.88 -8.40 -0.58
C GLY A 75 -3.80 -7.44 -1.76
N SER A 76 -3.56 -7.95 -2.97
CA SER A 76 -3.53 -7.17 -4.21
C SER A 76 -4.88 -6.53 -4.51
N LEU A 77 -5.99 -7.24 -4.32
CA LEU A 77 -7.34 -6.69 -4.51
C LEU A 77 -7.64 -5.57 -3.52
N LEU A 78 -7.31 -5.77 -2.24
CA LEU A 78 -7.45 -4.73 -1.21
C LEU A 78 -6.56 -3.51 -1.53
N PHE A 79 -5.34 -3.75 -2.02
CA PHE A 79 -4.44 -2.70 -2.44
C PHE A 79 -5.04 -1.88 -3.58
N VAL A 80 -5.55 -2.52 -4.64
CA VAL A 80 -6.24 -1.86 -5.77
C VAL A 80 -7.43 -1.03 -5.29
N GLY A 81 -8.25 -1.58 -4.38
CA GLY A 81 -9.36 -0.85 -3.78
C GLY A 81 -8.91 0.40 -3.01
N ASN A 82 -7.83 0.29 -2.23
CA ASN A 82 -7.26 1.40 -1.47
C ASN A 82 -6.75 2.53 -2.38
N ILE A 83 -5.99 2.21 -3.43
CA ILE A 83 -5.46 3.23 -4.35
C ILE A 83 -6.56 3.86 -5.22
N TYR A 84 -7.61 3.10 -5.58
CA TYR A 84 -8.77 3.65 -6.30
C TYR A 84 -9.57 4.61 -5.42
N ALA A 85 -9.90 4.20 -4.19
CA ALA A 85 -10.58 5.04 -3.21
C ALA A 85 -9.75 6.30 -2.92
N GLY A 86 -8.43 6.15 -2.75
CA GLY A 86 -7.49 7.26 -2.56
C GLY A 86 -7.50 8.23 -3.74
N SER A 87 -7.43 7.74 -4.98
CA SER A 87 -7.46 8.58 -6.18
C SER A 87 -8.77 9.36 -6.32
N ARG A 88 -9.91 8.72 -6.02
CA ARG A 88 -11.24 9.36 -6.04
C ARG A 88 -11.43 10.36 -4.92
N ALA A 89 -10.90 10.09 -3.73
CA ALA A 89 -10.91 11.03 -2.62
C ALA A 89 -10.01 12.24 -2.93
N LEU A 90 -8.81 12.01 -3.48
CA LEU A 90 -7.85 13.05 -3.84
C LEU A 90 -8.38 13.99 -4.92
N SER A 91 -9.15 13.48 -5.88
CA SER A 91 -9.73 14.30 -6.96
C SER A 91 -10.86 15.21 -6.47
N ARG A 92 -11.55 14.85 -5.38
CA ARG A 92 -12.72 15.58 -4.86
C ARG A 92 -12.44 16.40 -3.61
N MET A 93 -11.45 16.00 -2.83
CA MET A 93 -11.18 16.59 -1.52
C MET A 93 -9.94 17.50 -1.54
N ASN A 94 -9.92 18.47 -0.64
CA ASN A 94 -8.76 19.33 -0.46
C ASN A 94 -7.59 18.55 0.13
N ILE A 95 -6.36 18.90 -0.28
CA ILE A 95 -5.14 18.18 0.10
C ILE A 95 -4.99 18.07 1.63
N PRO A 96 -5.23 19.13 2.43
CA PRO A 96 -5.08 19.04 3.88
C PRO A 96 -6.00 17.99 4.52
N PHE A 97 -7.27 17.95 4.10
CA PHE A 97 -8.24 16.96 4.57
C PHE A 97 -7.89 15.54 4.13
N PHE A 98 -7.34 15.39 2.92
CA PHE A 98 -6.87 14.10 2.45
C PHE A 98 -5.74 13.57 3.35
N PHE A 99 -4.76 14.40 3.68
CA PHE A 99 -3.67 13.99 4.55
C PHE A 99 -4.12 13.70 6.00
N THR A 100 -5.06 14.44 6.56
CA THR A 100 -5.55 14.14 7.93
C THR A 100 -6.24 12.78 7.98
N LEU A 101 -7.11 12.48 7.00
CA LEU A 101 -7.75 11.17 6.90
C LEU A 101 -6.73 10.06 6.66
N GLN A 102 -5.76 10.27 5.75
CA GLN A 102 -4.70 9.30 5.49
C GLN A 102 -3.85 9.01 6.75
N ASN A 103 -3.57 10.01 7.59
CA ASN A 103 -2.85 9.81 8.85
C ASN A 103 -3.69 9.05 9.89
N SER A 104 -5.00 9.30 9.95
CA SER A 104 -5.92 8.58 10.84
C SER A 104 -6.00 7.07 10.52
N SER A 105 -5.71 6.67 9.28
CA SER A 105 -5.70 5.26 8.91
C SER A 105 -4.71 4.44 9.73
N HIS A 106 -3.60 5.04 10.20
CA HIS A 106 -2.64 4.36 11.06
C HIS A 106 -3.26 3.96 12.40
N VAL A 107 -4.10 4.83 12.98
CA VAL A 107 -4.84 4.54 14.23
C VAL A 107 -5.81 3.39 14.00
N VAL A 108 -6.57 3.44 12.89
CA VAL A 108 -7.51 2.37 12.50
C VAL A 108 -6.77 1.04 12.30
N SER A 109 -5.64 1.04 11.59
CA SER A 109 -4.80 -0.15 11.42
C SER A 109 -4.29 -0.69 12.76
N CYS A 110 -3.85 0.18 13.67
CA CYS A 110 -3.43 -0.22 15.02
C CYS A 110 -4.59 -0.88 15.81
N VAL A 111 -5.80 -0.33 15.73
CA VAL A 111 -6.99 -0.90 16.39
C VAL A 111 -7.33 -2.26 15.81
N ILE A 112 -7.37 -2.39 14.47
CA ILE A 112 -7.63 -3.66 13.79
C ILE A 112 -6.59 -4.72 14.18
N LEU A 113 -5.30 -4.36 14.16
CA LEU A 113 -4.22 -5.27 14.56
C LEU A 113 -4.37 -5.73 16.01
N ARG A 114 -4.75 -4.82 16.93
CA ARG A 114 -5.00 -5.18 18.33
C ARG A 114 -6.16 -6.16 18.46
N ILE A 115 -7.25 -5.96 17.72
CA ILE A 115 -8.42 -6.85 17.74
C ILE A 115 -8.04 -8.23 17.19
N ILE A 116 -7.40 -8.29 16.01
CA ILE A 116 -6.99 -9.55 15.37
C ILE A 116 -6.00 -10.32 16.25
N HIS A 117 -5.02 -9.64 16.85
CA HIS A 117 -4.06 -10.29 17.73
C HIS A 117 -4.75 -10.84 19.00
N LYS A 118 -5.69 -10.07 19.57
CA LYS A 118 -6.49 -10.53 20.71
C LYS A 118 -7.29 -11.78 20.36
N GLU A 119 -8.00 -11.79 19.25
CA GLU A 119 -8.75 -12.95 18.73
C GLU A 119 -7.84 -14.16 18.52
N LYS A 120 -6.69 -13.97 17.87
CA LYS A 120 -5.70 -15.04 17.63
C LYS A 120 -5.16 -15.62 18.95
N MET A 121 -4.86 -14.77 19.93
CA MET A 121 -4.39 -15.19 21.25
C MET A 121 -5.47 -15.98 22.01
N GLN A 122 -6.75 -15.58 21.90
CA GLN A 122 -7.88 -16.29 22.52
C GLN A 122 -8.13 -17.66 21.86
N TRP A 123 -8.12 -17.72 20.52
CA TRP A 123 -8.23 -18.97 19.76
C TRP A 123 -7.14 -19.98 20.11
N LEU A 124 -5.88 -19.52 20.21
CA LEU A 124 -4.75 -20.37 20.61
C LEU A 124 -4.90 -20.91 22.03
N LYS A 125 -5.51 -20.16 22.95
CA LYS A 125 -5.81 -20.63 24.32
C LYS A 125 -6.92 -21.69 24.32
N CYS A 126 -7.98 -21.49 23.54
CA CYS A 126 -9.09 -22.45 23.41
C CYS A 126 -8.62 -23.78 22.77
N LEU A 127 -7.80 -23.71 21.71
CA LEU A 127 -7.22 -24.90 21.08
C LEU A 127 -6.26 -25.65 22.02
N ARG A 128 -5.53 -24.93 22.88
CA ARG A 128 -4.65 -25.53 23.91
C ARG A 128 -5.42 -26.11 25.10
N GLN A 129 -6.63 -25.61 25.37
CA GLN A 129 -7.50 -26.11 26.45
C GLN A 129 -8.33 -27.33 26.04
N LYS A 130 -8.32 -27.76 24.78
CA LYS A 130 -8.94 -29.02 24.38
C LYS A 130 -8.00 -30.17 24.82
N PRO A 131 -8.37 -31.01 25.82
CA PRO A 131 -7.51 -32.10 26.25
C PRO A 131 -7.36 -33.14 25.12
N PRO A 132 -6.22 -33.86 25.03
CA PRO A 132 -6.17 -35.06 24.23
C PRO A 132 -7.22 -36.04 24.76
N GLY A 133 -8.12 -36.48 23.89
CA GLY A 133 -9.16 -37.43 24.25
C GLY A 133 -8.55 -38.70 24.84
N TYR A 134 -9.14 -39.13 25.96
CA TYR A 134 -9.37 -40.54 26.25
C TYR A 134 -10.78 -40.87 25.77
#